data_AF-A0A939L4C6-F1
#
_entry.id   AF-A0A939L4C6-F1
#
_cell.length_a   1.000
_cell.length_b   1.000
_cell.length_c   1.000
_cell.angle_alpha   90.00
_cell.angle_beta   90.00
_cell.angle_gamma   90.00
#
_symmetry.space_group_name_H-M   'P 1'
#
loop_
_entity.id
_entity.type
_entity.pdbx_description
1 polymer ?
#
loop_
_entity_poly.entity_id
_entity_poly.type
_entity_poly.pdbx_seq_one_letter_code
_entity_poly.pdbx_strand_id
1 'polypeptide(L)'
;MFKRLVALAGASAVMVGGLVLAAPAHAVQAADLNATIALSNCSASLVRYPTSVDGDRALMLTNGHCLPTMPSAGQVIQNVSASRSGTLLDGAGNNLGTVQADQVLYATMTGTDVALYRLTDTYGSISSKYGVTALTVNDAHPVDGAAMYIPSSYWKQVWNCSVNGFVPTLREDQWTWHDSLRYSSGCNTTHGTSGSPIVDSASGRIVGINNTGNDDGAMCTLNNPCEVAADGTTTATKGQSYGEETYWFTTCLGTNRTIDLTVPGCLLTKPAGTGAVSVSSPGDQSTTVGGAVNLQISASGGTAPLSYSASGLPAGLSINSSTGLITGTVSAAGSSNVTVTVKDS
;
A
#
# COMPACT_ATOMS: atom_id res chain seq x y z
N MET A 1 -74.49 -37.06 47.56
CA MET A 1 -73.83 -36.05 48.42
C MET A 1 -72.94 -35.19 47.53
N PHE A 2 -73.21 -33.89 47.49
CA PHE A 2 -72.45 -32.89 46.75
C PHE A 2 -71.00 -32.80 47.25
N LYS A 3 -70.03 -32.78 46.34
CA LYS A 3 -68.76 -32.05 46.56
C LYS A 3 -68.20 -31.58 45.23
N ARG A 4 -68.26 -30.25 45.04
CA ARG A 4 -67.57 -29.51 43.98
C ARG A 4 -66.06 -29.61 44.24
N LEU A 5 -65.27 -29.87 43.21
CA LEU A 5 -63.84 -29.53 43.20
C LEU A 5 -63.52 -28.67 41.98
N VAL A 6 -62.72 -27.66 42.27
CA VAL A 6 -62.35 -26.49 41.47
C VAL A 6 -61.37 -26.89 40.36
N ALA A 7 -61.63 -26.45 39.13
CA ALA A 7 -60.67 -26.55 38.03
C ALA A 7 -59.66 -25.41 38.14
N LEU A 8 -58.39 -25.72 38.40
CA LEU A 8 -57.28 -24.79 38.17
C LEU A 8 -56.94 -24.82 36.66
N ALA A 9 -57.16 -23.70 35.98
CA ALA A 9 -56.62 -23.47 34.64
C ALA A 9 -55.12 -23.16 34.76
N GLY A 10 -54.27 -24.13 34.43
CA GLY A 10 -52.84 -23.89 34.22
C GLY A 10 -52.62 -23.25 32.85
N ALA A 11 -52.22 -21.98 32.84
CA ALA A 11 -51.76 -21.31 31.62
C ALA A 11 -50.42 -21.93 31.21
N SER A 12 -50.44 -22.77 30.18
CA SER A 12 -49.21 -23.25 29.53
C SER A 12 -48.72 -22.16 28.59
N ALA A 13 -47.60 -21.52 28.94
CA ALA A 13 -46.89 -20.63 28.03
C ALA A 13 -46.26 -21.46 26.92
N VAL A 14 -46.82 -21.36 25.70
CA VAL A 14 -46.21 -21.90 24.49
C VAL A 14 -45.03 -21.00 24.15
N MET A 15 -43.82 -21.45 24.49
CA MET A 15 -42.58 -20.87 23.98
C MET A 15 -42.49 -21.22 22.49
N VAL A 16 -42.92 -20.31 21.63
CA VAL A 16 -42.66 -20.39 20.19
C VAL A 16 -41.17 -20.14 20.01
N GLY A 17 -40.38 -21.21 20.03
CA GLY A 17 -38.98 -21.18 19.63
C GLY A 17 -38.92 -20.80 18.15
N GLY A 18 -38.67 -19.52 17.86
CA GLY A 18 -38.36 -19.09 16.51
C GLY A 18 -37.13 -19.83 16.03
N LEU A 19 -37.29 -20.69 15.02
CA LEU A 19 -36.15 -21.14 14.23
C LEU A 19 -35.55 -19.89 13.58
N VAL A 20 -34.45 -19.40 14.14
CA VAL A 20 -33.56 -18.51 13.42
C VAL A 20 -32.94 -19.38 12.33
N LEU A 21 -33.49 -19.29 11.13
CA LEU A 21 -32.83 -19.81 9.93
C LEU A 21 -31.49 -19.08 9.86
N ALA A 22 -30.40 -19.81 10.09
CA ALA A 22 -29.07 -19.31 9.80
C ALA A 22 -29.08 -18.78 8.35
N ALA A 23 -28.57 -17.57 8.15
CA ALA A 23 -28.33 -17.06 6.80
C ALA A 23 -27.58 -18.13 6.01
N PRO A 24 -27.87 -18.31 4.71
CA PRO A 24 -27.15 -19.29 3.91
C PRO A 24 -25.65 -18.97 4.04
N ALA A 25 -24.87 -19.98 4.40
CA ALA A 25 -23.42 -19.91 4.29
C ALA A 25 -23.13 -19.40 2.87
N HIS A 26 -22.47 -18.25 2.76
CA HIS A 26 -22.14 -17.68 1.46
C HIS A 26 -21.34 -18.76 0.74
N ALA A 27 -21.84 -19.23 -0.40
CA ALA A 27 -21.11 -20.20 -1.20
C ALA A 27 -19.76 -19.56 -1.52
N VAL A 28 -18.66 -20.18 -1.06
CA VAL A 28 -17.31 -19.72 -1.36
C VAL A 28 -17.22 -19.61 -2.88
N GLN A 29 -17.03 -18.39 -3.38
CA GLN A 29 -16.90 -18.19 -4.82
C GLN A 29 -15.66 -18.95 -5.27
N ALA A 30 -15.82 -19.84 -6.26
CA ALA A 30 -14.70 -20.59 -6.80
C ALA A 30 -13.66 -19.59 -7.32
N ALA A 31 -12.43 -19.74 -6.86
CA ALA A 31 -11.34 -18.86 -7.24
C ALA A 31 -11.10 -18.97 -8.76
N ASP A 32 -11.31 -17.88 -9.49
CA ASP A 32 -11.22 -17.82 -10.95
C ASP A 32 -10.38 -16.62 -11.42
N LEU A 33 -10.17 -16.49 -12.73
CA LEU A 33 -9.38 -15.41 -13.33
C LEU A 33 -10.21 -14.18 -13.70
N ASN A 34 -11.48 -14.12 -13.27
CA ASN A 34 -12.41 -13.10 -13.73
C ASN A 34 -11.93 -11.70 -13.32
N ALA A 35 -12.07 -10.75 -14.22
CA ALA A 35 -11.65 -9.36 -14.01
C ALA A 35 -10.13 -9.15 -13.76
N THR A 36 -9.30 -10.17 -14.00
CA THR A 36 -7.85 -9.97 -14.08
C THR A 36 -7.45 -9.40 -15.45
N ILE A 37 -6.33 -8.68 -15.48
CA ILE A 37 -5.80 -8.01 -16.67
C ILE A 37 -4.36 -8.47 -16.89
N ALA A 38 -4.11 -9.18 -17.99
CA ALA A 38 -2.77 -9.61 -18.35
C ALA A 38 -1.93 -8.43 -18.88
N LEU A 39 -0.72 -8.29 -18.35
CA LEU A 39 0.31 -7.36 -18.82
C LEU A 39 1.50 -8.18 -19.37
N SER A 40 2.48 -7.51 -19.98
CA SER A 40 3.62 -8.16 -20.67
C SER A 40 4.51 -9.03 -19.77
N ASN A 41 4.61 -8.69 -18.48
CA ASN A 41 5.50 -9.31 -17.51
C ASN A 41 4.94 -9.23 -16.07
N CYS A 42 3.68 -8.82 -15.93
CA CYS A 42 2.97 -8.69 -14.67
C CYS A 42 1.52 -9.09 -14.86
N SER A 43 0.81 -9.19 -13.75
CA SER A 43 -0.63 -9.25 -13.68
C SER A 43 -1.20 -7.91 -13.20
N ALA A 44 -2.48 -7.71 -13.43
CA ALA A 44 -3.24 -6.59 -12.93
C ALA A 44 -4.69 -7.03 -12.70
N SER A 45 -5.50 -6.13 -12.14
CA SER A 45 -6.93 -6.37 -11.95
C SER A 45 -7.75 -5.15 -12.32
N LEU A 46 -8.94 -5.39 -12.87
CA LEU A 46 -9.99 -4.40 -13.00
C LEU A 46 -10.64 -4.23 -11.63
N VAL A 47 -10.42 -3.09 -10.99
CA VAL A 47 -10.84 -2.84 -9.60
C VAL A 47 -11.80 -1.67 -9.50
N ARG A 48 -12.59 -1.64 -8.43
CA ARG A 48 -13.46 -0.51 -8.06
C ARG A 48 -13.41 -0.25 -6.56
N TYR A 49 -13.69 0.98 -6.15
CA TYR A 49 -13.92 1.29 -4.74
C TYR A 49 -15.32 0.83 -4.31
N PRO A 50 -15.56 0.60 -3.01
CA PRO A 50 -16.90 0.27 -2.50
C PRO A 50 -17.98 1.27 -2.93
N THR A 51 -17.63 2.54 -3.03
CA THR A 51 -18.55 3.62 -3.41
C THR A 51 -18.59 3.92 -4.91
N SER A 52 -17.84 3.19 -5.74
CA SER A 52 -17.83 3.42 -7.20
C SER A 52 -19.21 3.17 -7.82
N VAL A 53 -19.51 3.87 -8.91
CA VAL A 53 -20.74 3.72 -9.69
C VAL A 53 -20.43 3.46 -11.17
N ASP A 54 -21.38 2.94 -11.94
CA ASP A 54 -21.14 2.50 -13.32
C ASP A 54 -20.68 3.60 -14.28
N GLY A 55 -21.03 4.86 -13.99
CA GLY A 55 -20.58 6.03 -14.74
C GLY A 55 -19.14 6.45 -14.44
N ASP A 56 -18.52 5.91 -13.39
CA ASP A 56 -17.12 6.20 -13.09
C ASP A 56 -16.20 5.55 -14.12
N ARG A 57 -15.11 6.23 -14.43
CA ARG A 57 -14.01 5.64 -15.19
C ARG A 57 -13.42 4.47 -14.42
N ALA A 58 -13.23 3.36 -15.12
CA ALA A 58 -12.75 2.14 -14.50
C ALA A 58 -11.29 2.24 -14.09
N LEU A 59 -10.86 1.39 -13.16
CA LEU A 59 -9.51 1.39 -12.63
C LEU A 59 -8.81 0.07 -12.91
N MET A 60 -7.51 0.16 -13.21
CA MET A 60 -6.63 -0.99 -13.32
C MET A 60 -5.55 -0.89 -12.23
N LEU A 61 -5.45 -1.91 -11.39
CA LEU A 61 -4.50 -1.97 -10.29
C LEU A 61 -3.41 -3.02 -10.56
N THR A 62 -2.16 -2.65 -10.32
CA THR A 62 -0.96 -3.52 -10.37
C THR A 62 0.08 -2.99 -9.38
N ASN A 63 1.30 -3.53 -9.34
CA ASN A 63 2.37 -2.99 -8.51
C ASN A 63 3.03 -1.75 -9.13
N GLY A 64 3.65 -0.92 -8.29
CA GLY A 64 4.55 0.16 -8.68
C GLY A 64 5.74 -0.36 -9.50
N HIS A 65 6.34 -1.50 -9.11
CA HIS A 65 7.44 -2.10 -9.87
C HIS A 65 7.02 -2.64 -11.24
N CYS A 66 5.71 -2.83 -11.47
CA CYS A 66 5.18 -3.22 -12.77
C CYS A 66 5.06 -2.02 -13.73
N LEU A 67 5.38 -0.78 -13.35
CA LEU A 67 5.49 0.33 -14.29
C LEU A 67 6.60 0.09 -15.32
N PRO A 68 6.54 0.72 -16.51
CA PRO A 68 7.66 0.68 -17.47
C PRO A 68 8.99 1.18 -16.89
N THR A 69 8.93 2.06 -15.89
CA THR A 69 10.06 2.51 -15.10
C THR A 69 9.68 2.42 -13.64
N MET A 70 10.42 1.60 -12.87
CA MET A 70 10.19 1.41 -11.45
C MET A 70 10.43 2.74 -10.70
N PRO A 71 9.48 3.19 -9.85
CA PRO A 71 9.69 4.34 -8.98
C PRO A 71 10.93 4.15 -8.09
N SER A 72 11.77 5.18 -7.94
CA SER A 72 12.87 5.16 -6.97
C SER A 72 12.35 5.15 -5.53
N ALA A 73 13.19 4.78 -4.56
CA ALA A 73 12.85 4.93 -3.14
C ALA A 73 12.48 6.40 -2.81
N GLY A 74 11.40 6.60 -2.07
CA GLY A 74 10.81 7.92 -1.76
C GLY A 74 9.93 8.52 -2.86
N GLN A 75 9.89 7.92 -4.05
CA GLN A 75 9.13 8.48 -5.18
C GLN A 75 7.65 8.12 -5.12
N VAL A 76 6.80 9.12 -5.28
CA VAL A 76 5.36 8.97 -5.52
C VAL A 76 5.01 9.66 -6.83
N ILE A 77 4.34 8.92 -7.71
CA ILE A 77 3.84 9.41 -8.99
C ILE A 77 2.34 9.65 -8.84
N GLN A 78 1.85 10.85 -9.13
CA GLN A 78 0.43 11.17 -9.01
C GLN A 78 -0.07 11.96 -10.22
N ASN A 79 -1.24 11.58 -10.73
CA ASN A 79 -1.96 12.28 -11.80
C ASN A 79 -1.17 12.52 -13.10
N VAL A 80 -0.23 11.64 -13.44
CA VAL A 80 0.55 11.76 -14.68
C VAL A 80 -0.14 11.05 -15.85
N SER A 81 -0.12 11.68 -17.02
CA SER A 81 -0.59 11.05 -18.26
C SER A 81 0.19 9.76 -18.53
N ALA A 82 -0.52 8.73 -18.97
CA ALA A 82 0.08 7.46 -19.32
C ALA A 82 -0.62 6.87 -20.54
N SER A 83 0.01 5.91 -21.21
CA SER A 83 -0.63 5.08 -22.22
C SER A 83 -0.23 3.65 -21.93
N ARG A 84 -1.16 2.87 -21.37
CA ARG A 84 -0.91 1.48 -21.02
C ARG A 84 -2.13 0.62 -21.33
N SER A 85 -1.90 -0.46 -22.07
CA SER A 85 -2.92 -1.44 -22.40
C SER A 85 -2.75 -2.72 -21.59
N GLY A 86 -3.83 -3.46 -21.40
CA GLY A 86 -3.80 -4.84 -20.90
C GLY A 86 -4.93 -5.68 -21.47
N THR A 87 -4.81 -6.99 -21.37
CA THR A 87 -5.84 -7.93 -21.84
C THR A 87 -6.73 -8.38 -20.69
N LEU A 88 -8.00 -8.00 -20.72
CA LEU A 88 -9.00 -8.41 -19.74
C LEU A 88 -9.37 -9.89 -19.95
N LEU A 89 -9.46 -10.64 -18.85
CA LEU A 89 -9.77 -12.07 -18.87
C LEU A 89 -11.14 -12.39 -18.25
N ASP A 90 -11.76 -13.47 -18.71
CA ASP A 90 -12.90 -14.11 -18.03
C ASP A 90 -12.43 -15.05 -16.91
N GLY A 91 -13.38 -15.66 -16.19
CA GLY A 91 -13.08 -16.62 -15.11
C GLY A 91 -12.23 -17.82 -15.53
N ALA A 92 -12.33 -18.26 -16.78
CA ALA A 92 -11.55 -19.39 -17.32
C ALA A 92 -10.18 -18.97 -17.88
N GLY A 93 -9.87 -17.67 -17.88
CA GLY A 93 -8.63 -17.13 -18.44
C GLY A 93 -8.66 -16.91 -19.96
N ASN A 94 -9.84 -16.92 -20.58
CA ASN A 94 -9.98 -16.55 -21.99
C ASN A 94 -9.87 -15.04 -22.15
N ASN A 95 -9.33 -14.62 -23.28
CA ASN A 95 -9.16 -13.20 -23.59
C ASN A 95 -10.51 -12.59 -24.00
N LEU A 96 -10.99 -11.61 -23.24
CA LEU A 96 -12.22 -10.88 -23.55
C LEU A 96 -11.97 -9.67 -24.46
N GLY A 97 -10.81 -9.03 -24.29
CA GLY A 97 -10.41 -7.88 -25.09
C GLY A 97 -9.37 -7.02 -24.42
N THR A 98 -9.11 -5.85 -25.00
CA THR A 98 -8.13 -4.90 -24.49
C THR A 98 -8.82 -3.80 -23.70
N VAL A 99 -8.24 -3.46 -22.55
CA VAL A 99 -8.53 -2.23 -21.79
C VAL A 99 -7.36 -1.26 -21.93
N GLN A 100 -7.65 0.03 -21.93
CA GLN A 100 -6.66 1.10 -22.14
C GLN A 100 -6.69 2.08 -20.98
N ALA A 101 -5.52 2.39 -20.44
CA ALA A 101 -5.31 3.43 -19.44
C ALA A 101 -4.76 4.70 -20.09
N ASP A 102 -5.24 5.85 -19.64
CA ASP A 102 -4.75 7.17 -20.08
C ASP A 102 -4.03 7.97 -18.98
N GLN A 103 -4.03 7.47 -17.74
CA GLN A 103 -3.45 8.17 -16.60
C GLN A 103 -3.02 7.18 -15.51
N VAL A 104 -1.87 7.45 -14.89
CA VAL A 104 -1.53 6.91 -13.57
C VAL A 104 -2.10 7.87 -12.53
N LEU A 105 -3.08 7.42 -11.76
CA LEU A 105 -3.67 8.21 -10.68
C LEU A 105 -2.70 8.29 -9.49
N TYR A 106 -2.09 7.15 -9.16
CA TYR A 106 -1.15 7.02 -8.06
C TYR A 106 -0.23 5.83 -8.31
N ALA A 107 1.07 5.97 -8.09
CA ALA A 107 1.99 4.84 -8.04
C ALA A 107 3.18 5.12 -7.10
N THR A 108 3.66 4.10 -6.40
CA THR A 108 4.87 4.17 -5.58
C THR A 108 5.40 2.76 -5.33
N MET A 109 6.69 2.70 -4.94
CA MET A 109 7.32 1.51 -4.36
C MET A 109 7.82 1.82 -2.93
N THR A 110 7.33 2.89 -2.30
CA THR A 110 7.73 3.32 -0.95
C THR A 110 6.54 3.30 -0.03
N GLY A 111 6.68 2.70 1.15
CA GLY A 111 5.60 2.44 2.11
C GLY A 111 4.65 1.33 1.65
N THR A 112 4.45 1.19 0.34
CA THR A 112 3.76 0.08 -0.32
C THR A 112 4.25 -0.02 -1.78
N ASP A 113 3.85 -1.05 -2.51
CA ASP A 113 4.20 -1.25 -3.93
C ASP A 113 2.96 -1.33 -4.81
N VAL A 114 2.40 -0.18 -5.19
CA VAL A 114 1.12 -0.11 -5.91
C VAL A 114 1.20 0.82 -7.11
N ALA A 115 0.37 0.56 -8.11
CA ALA A 115 0.10 1.43 -9.24
C ALA A 115 -1.36 1.35 -9.65
N LEU A 116 -2.06 2.48 -9.54
CA LEU A 116 -3.45 2.64 -9.92
C LEU A 116 -3.56 3.46 -11.19
N TYR A 117 -4.05 2.82 -12.24
CA TYR A 117 -4.33 3.42 -13.53
C TYR A 117 -5.81 3.75 -13.68
N ARG A 118 -6.12 4.85 -14.36
CA ARG A 118 -7.47 5.17 -14.83
C ARG A 118 -7.64 4.69 -16.26
N LEU A 119 -8.64 3.85 -16.49
CA LEU A 119 -9.02 3.32 -17.79
C LEU A 119 -9.89 4.31 -18.56
N THR A 120 -9.78 4.35 -19.90
CA THR A 120 -10.57 5.24 -20.77
C THR A 120 -12.06 4.92 -20.70
N ASP A 121 -12.39 3.65 -20.55
CA ASP A 121 -13.75 3.14 -20.43
C ASP A 121 -14.29 3.27 -19.00
N THR A 122 -15.62 3.34 -18.86
CA THR A 122 -16.29 3.31 -17.56
C THR A 122 -16.57 1.88 -17.12
N TYR A 123 -16.91 1.67 -15.85
CA TYR A 123 -17.34 0.34 -15.40
C TYR A 123 -18.57 -0.16 -16.17
N GLY A 124 -19.54 0.71 -16.42
CA GLY A 124 -20.75 0.38 -17.18
C GLY A 124 -20.46 -0.02 -18.62
N SER A 125 -19.51 0.66 -19.30
CA SER A 125 -19.15 0.31 -20.68
C SER A 125 -18.35 -1.00 -20.74
N ILE A 126 -17.41 -1.23 -19.81
CA ILE A 126 -16.68 -2.51 -19.70
C ILE A 126 -17.64 -3.67 -19.43
N SER A 127 -18.56 -3.52 -18.47
CA SER A 127 -19.54 -4.56 -18.15
C SER A 127 -20.45 -4.87 -19.34
N SER A 128 -20.92 -3.83 -20.04
CA SER A 128 -21.77 -4.01 -21.22
C SER A 128 -21.03 -4.68 -22.39
N LYS A 129 -19.73 -4.38 -22.56
CA LYS A 129 -18.92 -4.88 -23.67
C LYS A 129 -18.39 -6.28 -23.46
N TYR A 130 -17.97 -6.60 -22.23
CA TYR A 130 -17.22 -7.83 -21.93
C TYR A 130 -17.96 -8.76 -20.95
N GLY A 131 -19.07 -8.32 -20.35
CA GLY A 131 -19.80 -9.12 -19.36
C GLY A 131 -19.07 -9.26 -18.02
N VAL A 132 -18.07 -8.41 -17.75
CA VAL A 132 -17.23 -8.47 -16.55
C VAL A 132 -17.50 -7.30 -15.62
N THR A 133 -17.66 -7.62 -14.33
CA THR A 133 -17.75 -6.63 -13.25
C THR A 133 -16.40 -6.50 -12.56
N ALA A 134 -15.99 -5.27 -12.27
CA ALA A 134 -14.75 -4.98 -11.54
C ALA A 134 -14.80 -5.53 -10.11
N LEU A 135 -13.65 -6.03 -9.64
CA LEU A 135 -13.48 -6.51 -8.27
C LEU A 135 -13.50 -5.33 -7.28
N THR A 136 -14.20 -5.48 -6.16
CA THR A 136 -14.32 -4.41 -5.17
C THR A 136 -13.16 -4.47 -4.17
N VAL A 137 -12.46 -3.35 -4.00
CA VAL A 137 -11.43 -3.19 -2.95
C VAL A 137 -12.10 -3.21 -1.58
N ASN A 138 -11.53 -3.95 -0.63
CA ASN A 138 -11.97 -3.95 0.75
C ASN A 138 -11.60 -2.63 1.43
N ASP A 139 -12.51 -2.08 2.23
CA ASP A 139 -12.33 -0.84 2.99
C ASP A 139 -11.79 -1.06 4.41
N ALA A 140 -11.48 -2.31 4.75
CA ALA A 140 -10.90 -2.69 6.02
C ALA A 140 -9.57 -3.41 5.83
N HIS A 141 -8.70 -3.25 6.83
CA HIS A 141 -7.47 -4.02 6.96
C HIS A 141 -7.78 -5.53 6.89
N PRO A 142 -6.97 -6.33 6.19
CA PRO A 142 -7.14 -7.78 6.12
C PRO A 142 -7.06 -8.43 7.51
N VAL A 143 -7.57 -9.65 7.65
CA VAL A 143 -7.54 -10.37 8.94
C VAL A 143 -6.47 -11.45 8.88
N ASP A 144 -5.68 -11.57 9.95
CA ASP A 144 -4.71 -12.66 10.07
C ASP A 144 -5.42 -14.03 10.02
N GLY A 145 -4.81 -14.99 9.33
CA GLY A 145 -5.39 -16.32 9.10
C GLY A 145 -6.52 -16.36 8.07
N ALA A 146 -6.91 -15.24 7.46
CA ALA A 146 -7.95 -15.23 6.43
C ALA A 146 -7.53 -16.07 5.21
N ALA A 147 -8.46 -16.90 4.72
CA ALA A 147 -8.27 -17.65 3.49
C ALA A 147 -8.39 -16.72 2.29
N MET A 148 -7.46 -16.83 1.34
CA MET A 148 -7.40 -15.95 0.18
C MET A 148 -6.99 -16.72 -1.08
N TYR A 149 -7.22 -16.11 -2.23
CA TYR A 149 -6.69 -16.61 -3.49
C TYR A 149 -6.06 -15.49 -4.32
N ILE A 150 -5.10 -15.88 -5.17
CA ILE A 150 -4.30 -14.97 -5.98
C ILE A 150 -4.43 -15.42 -7.44
N PRO A 151 -5.35 -14.84 -8.24
CA PRO A 151 -5.51 -15.17 -9.64
C PRO A 151 -4.53 -14.36 -10.50
N SER A 152 -3.51 -15.02 -11.04
CA SER A 152 -2.54 -14.40 -11.94
C SER A 152 -2.97 -14.53 -13.39
N SER A 153 -3.25 -13.39 -14.01
CA SER A 153 -3.52 -13.29 -15.44
C SER A 153 -2.30 -13.60 -16.32
N TYR A 154 -1.09 -13.35 -15.82
CA TYR A 154 0.14 -13.62 -16.58
C TYR A 154 0.36 -15.12 -16.77
N TRP A 155 0.23 -15.90 -15.69
CA TRP A 155 0.34 -17.36 -15.74
C TRP A 155 -0.96 -18.07 -16.06
N LYS A 156 -2.10 -17.35 -16.03
CA LYS A 156 -3.45 -17.92 -16.12
C LYS A 156 -3.66 -19.05 -15.11
N GLN A 157 -3.24 -18.79 -13.88
CA GLN A 157 -3.29 -19.73 -12.77
C GLN A 157 -3.75 -19.03 -11.51
N VAL A 158 -4.36 -19.78 -10.60
CA VAL A 158 -4.80 -19.30 -9.30
C VAL A 158 -4.06 -20.03 -8.18
N TRP A 159 -3.55 -19.28 -7.22
CA TRP A 159 -2.95 -19.81 -5.99
C TRP A 159 -3.94 -19.67 -4.85
N ASN A 160 -4.14 -20.73 -4.08
CA ASN A 160 -4.95 -20.70 -2.86
C ASN A 160 -4.01 -20.59 -1.66
N CYS A 161 -4.23 -19.58 -0.84
CA CYS A 161 -3.31 -19.16 0.20
C CYS A 161 -4.09 -18.76 1.47
N SER A 162 -3.36 -18.40 2.51
CA SER A 162 -3.91 -17.69 3.66
C SER A 162 -2.94 -16.62 4.14
N VAL A 163 -3.49 -15.59 4.78
CA VAL A 163 -2.68 -14.58 5.48
C VAL A 163 -2.00 -15.25 6.68
N ASN A 164 -0.71 -14.99 6.86
CA ASN A 164 0.11 -15.49 7.96
C ASN A 164 0.80 -14.32 8.68
N GLY A 165 -0.01 -13.38 9.14
CA GLY A 165 0.42 -12.15 9.76
C GLY A 165 0.82 -11.06 8.78
N PHE A 166 1.25 -9.95 9.37
CA PHE A 166 1.61 -8.70 8.70
C PHE A 166 3.02 -8.33 9.10
N VAL A 167 3.83 -7.93 8.13
CA VAL A 167 5.22 -7.55 8.32
C VAL A 167 5.28 -6.03 8.50
N PRO A 168 5.63 -5.53 9.70
CA PRO A 168 5.63 -4.08 9.94
C PRO A 168 6.62 -3.32 9.05
N THR A 169 7.73 -3.95 8.67
CA THR A 169 8.72 -3.39 7.76
C THR A 169 9.30 -4.49 6.90
N LEU A 170 8.96 -4.48 5.62
CA LEU A 170 9.51 -5.35 4.59
C LEU A 170 10.47 -4.52 3.74
N ARG A 171 11.72 -4.96 3.58
CA ARG A 171 12.74 -4.25 2.81
C ARG A 171 13.23 -5.10 1.66
N GLU A 172 13.27 -4.50 0.48
CA GLU A 172 13.85 -5.10 -0.72
C GLU A 172 14.69 -4.05 -1.44
N ASP A 173 16.00 -4.30 -1.56
CA ASP A 173 16.96 -3.34 -2.14
C ASP A 173 16.82 -1.96 -1.45
N GLN A 174 16.60 -0.89 -2.21
CA GLN A 174 16.36 0.46 -1.75
C GLN A 174 14.94 0.72 -1.22
N TRP A 175 13.99 -0.19 -1.44
CA TRP A 175 12.58 0.02 -1.12
C TRP A 175 12.23 -0.55 0.23
N THR A 176 11.29 0.11 0.89
CA THR A 176 10.73 -0.33 2.17
C THR A 176 9.22 -0.18 2.11
N TRP A 177 8.53 -1.25 2.48
CA TRP A 177 7.09 -1.33 2.56
C TRP A 177 6.68 -1.60 4.00
N HIS A 178 5.45 -1.25 4.34
CA HIS A 178 4.90 -1.36 5.68
C HIS A 178 3.60 -2.15 5.65
N ASP A 179 3.37 -2.92 6.70
CA ASP A 179 2.14 -3.69 6.86
C ASP A 179 1.92 -4.70 5.72
N SER A 180 3.00 -5.25 5.17
CA SER A 180 2.92 -6.19 4.05
C SER A 180 2.30 -7.52 4.52
N LEU A 181 1.40 -8.09 3.73
CA LEU A 181 0.81 -9.40 4.04
C LEU A 181 1.89 -10.47 3.88
N ARG A 182 2.14 -11.26 4.94
CA ARG A 182 2.93 -12.49 4.82
C ARG A 182 2.01 -13.64 4.44
N TYR A 183 2.44 -14.50 3.51
CA TYR A 183 1.63 -15.66 3.13
C TYR A 183 1.97 -16.90 3.96
N SER A 184 0.97 -17.76 4.17
CA SER A 184 1.19 -19.10 4.71
C SER A 184 2.11 -19.95 3.82
N SER A 185 2.83 -20.88 4.43
CA SER A 185 3.66 -21.86 3.71
C SER A 185 2.88 -22.57 2.59
N GLY A 186 3.51 -22.75 1.43
CA GLY A 186 2.89 -23.39 0.26
C GLY A 186 2.22 -22.40 -0.70
N CYS A 187 2.07 -21.13 -0.32
CA CYS A 187 1.69 -20.06 -1.23
C CYS A 187 2.90 -19.61 -2.08
N ASN A 188 3.31 -20.45 -3.01
CA ASN A 188 4.52 -20.26 -3.82
C ASN A 188 4.22 -19.42 -5.07
N THR A 189 3.98 -18.13 -4.88
CA THR A 189 3.90 -17.18 -6.00
C THR A 189 5.26 -17.02 -6.66
N THR A 190 5.29 -16.68 -7.94
CA THR A 190 6.51 -16.64 -8.76
C THR A 190 6.59 -15.36 -9.59
N HIS A 191 7.75 -15.07 -10.17
CA HIS A 191 7.92 -13.96 -11.13
C HIS A 191 6.79 -13.91 -12.16
N GLY A 192 6.24 -12.71 -12.40
CA GLY A 192 5.08 -12.48 -13.27
C GLY A 192 3.72 -12.56 -12.57
N THR A 193 3.64 -13.18 -11.39
CA THR A 193 2.44 -13.09 -10.54
C THR A 193 2.26 -11.73 -9.89
N SER A 194 3.27 -10.86 -9.92
CA SER A 194 3.20 -9.51 -9.38
C SER A 194 2.04 -8.73 -10.00
N GLY A 195 1.26 -8.06 -9.15
CA GLY A 195 0.11 -7.24 -9.50
C GLY A 195 -1.19 -8.04 -9.63
N SER A 196 -1.14 -9.35 -9.42
CA SER A 196 -2.35 -10.16 -9.25
C SER A 196 -3.11 -9.67 -8.01
N PRO A 197 -4.45 -9.58 -8.06
CA PRO A 197 -5.21 -9.24 -6.86
C PRO A 197 -5.06 -10.34 -5.81
N ILE A 198 -5.08 -9.98 -4.54
CA ILE A 198 -5.27 -10.91 -3.43
C ILE A 198 -6.72 -10.77 -3.01
N VAL A 199 -7.49 -11.83 -3.19
CA VAL A 199 -8.94 -11.82 -2.95
C VAL A 199 -9.25 -12.63 -1.70
N ASP A 200 -9.94 -12.01 -0.74
CA ASP A 200 -10.44 -12.71 0.44
C ASP A 200 -11.55 -13.69 0.04
N SER A 201 -11.39 -14.95 0.42
CA SER A 201 -12.26 -16.04 -0.06
C SER A 201 -13.67 -15.96 0.50
N ALA A 202 -13.85 -15.29 1.66
CA ALA A 202 -15.15 -15.16 2.31
C ALA A 202 -15.99 -14.03 1.70
N SER A 203 -15.37 -12.90 1.39
CA SER A 203 -16.05 -11.70 0.90
C SER A 203 -15.98 -11.52 -0.61
N GLY A 204 -15.04 -12.17 -1.30
CA GLY A 204 -14.75 -11.93 -2.72
C GLY A 204 -14.16 -10.54 -3.00
N ARG A 205 -13.71 -9.82 -1.96
CA ARG A 205 -13.13 -8.48 -2.08
C ARG A 205 -11.61 -8.55 -2.16
N ILE A 206 -11.02 -7.57 -2.85
CA ILE A 206 -9.58 -7.42 -2.91
C ILE A 206 -9.09 -6.88 -1.58
N VAL A 207 -8.20 -7.62 -0.92
CA VAL A 207 -7.56 -7.24 0.34
C VAL A 207 -6.11 -6.78 0.12
N GLY A 208 -5.49 -7.21 -0.99
CA GLY A 208 -4.13 -6.83 -1.33
C GLY A 208 -3.79 -7.03 -2.80
N ILE A 209 -2.53 -6.84 -3.13
CA ILE A 209 -1.93 -7.20 -4.41
C ILE A 209 -0.69 -8.03 -4.16
N ASN A 210 -0.51 -9.09 -4.94
CA ASN A 210 0.66 -9.94 -4.84
C ASN A 210 1.89 -9.15 -5.29
N ASN A 211 2.93 -9.12 -4.46
CA ASN A 211 4.05 -8.19 -4.63
C ASN A 211 5.35 -8.90 -4.99
N THR A 212 5.98 -9.54 -4.01
CA THR A 212 7.34 -10.08 -4.10
C THR A 212 7.47 -11.39 -3.33
N GLY A 213 8.61 -12.06 -3.46
CA GLY A 213 9.00 -13.21 -2.65
C GLY A 213 10.52 -13.34 -2.60
N ASN A 214 11.01 -14.11 -1.62
CA ASN A 214 12.45 -14.31 -1.45
C ASN A 214 12.94 -15.54 -2.23
N ASP A 215 13.66 -15.34 -3.32
CA ASP A 215 14.00 -16.41 -4.26
C ASP A 215 15.05 -17.40 -3.73
N ASP A 216 16.14 -16.89 -3.16
CA ASP A 216 17.35 -17.67 -2.92
C ASP A 216 17.86 -17.61 -1.47
N GLY A 217 17.24 -16.81 -0.62
CA GLY A 217 17.63 -16.62 0.78
C GLY A 217 18.52 -15.41 1.01
N ALA A 218 18.80 -14.59 -0.02
CA ALA A 218 19.55 -13.35 0.16
C ALA A 218 18.80 -12.36 1.07
N MET A 219 19.55 -11.45 1.68
CA MET A 219 19.07 -10.53 2.70
C MET A 219 18.87 -9.14 2.10
N CYS A 220 17.60 -8.77 1.88
CA CYS A 220 17.19 -7.42 1.45
C CYS A 220 17.78 -6.99 0.09
N THR A 221 18.00 -7.92 -0.84
CA THR A 221 18.43 -7.60 -2.20
C THR A 221 17.24 -7.65 -3.15
N LEU A 222 17.39 -7.15 -4.38
CA LEU A 222 16.36 -7.30 -5.41
C LEU A 222 15.95 -8.79 -5.57
N ASN A 223 14.64 -9.03 -5.65
CA ASN A 223 13.97 -10.34 -5.64
C ASN A 223 14.18 -11.17 -4.35
N ASN A 224 14.67 -10.54 -3.28
CA ASN A 224 14.94 -11.18 -2.01
C ASN A 224 14.61 -10.23 -0.85
N PRO A 225 13.32 -9.96 -0.62
CA PRO A 225 12.88 -9.14 0.49
C PRO A 225 13.28 -9.77 1.83
N CYS A 226 13.51 -8.90 2.81
CA CYS A 226 13.77 -9.27 4.20
C CYS A 226 12.80 -8.54 5.13
N GLU A 227 12.48 -9.18 6.24
CA GLU A 227 11.69 -8.56 7.30
C GLU A 227 12.63 -7.85 8.27
N VAL A 228 12.27 -6.62 8.64
CA VAL A 228 13.04 -5.78 9.55
C VAL A 228 12.25 -5.63 10.85
N ALA A 229 12.81 -6.13 11.94
CA ALA A 229 12.25 -5.98 13.28
C ALA A 229 12.42 -4.54 13.79
N ALA A 230 11.69 -4.20 14.85
CA ALA A 230 11.72 -2.86 15.44
C ALA A 230 13.10 -2.44 15.98
N ASP A 231 13.96 -3.42 16.32
CA ASP A 231 15.35 -3.19 16.75
C ASP A 231 16.34 -3.10 15.58
N GLY A 232 15.85 -3.17 14.33
CA GLY A 232 16.64 -3.15 13.10
C GLY A 232 17.18 -4.52 12.67
N THR A 233 16.93 -5.59 13.43
CA THR A 233 17.35 -6.95 13.05
C THR A 233 16.63 -7.38 11.78
N THR A 234 17.37 -7.89 10.80
CA THR A 234 16.82 -8.34 9.52
C THR A 234 16.79 -9.86 9.42
N THR A 235 15.67 -10.40 8.93
CA THR A 235 15.52 -11.84 8.67
C THR A 235 15.02 -12.09 7.26
N ALA A 236 15.50 -13.15 6.63
CA ALA A 236 15.08 -13.57 5.30
C ALA A 236 14.74 -15.05 5.33
N THR A 237 13.59 -15.41 4.78
CA THR A 237 13.13 -16.80 4.66
C THR A 237 12.98 -17.12 3.19
N LYS A 238 13.83 -18.01 2.68
CA LYS A 238 13.76 -18.46 1.28
C LYS A 238 12.38 -19.04 0.97
N GLY A 239 11.81 -18.60 -0.14
CA GLY A 239 10.49 -18.98 -0.65
C GLY A 239 9.33 -18.26 0.04
N GLN A 240 9.58 -17.37 1.00
CA GLN A 240 8.52 -16.58 1.61
C GLN A 240 8.04 -15.49 0.64
N SER A 241 6.75 -15.51 0.35
CA SER A 241 6.07 -14.53 -0.49
C SER A 241 5.26 -13.54 0.33
N TYR A 242 5.06 -12.36 -0.26
CA TYR A 242 4.41 -11.22 0.37
C TYR A 242 3.47 -10.49 -0.60
N GLY A 243 2.48 -9.82 -0.02
CA GLY A 243 1.57 -8.94 -0.71
C GLY A 243 1.54 -7.56 -0.06
N GLU A 244 0.96 -6.61 -0.77
CA GLU A 244 0.76 -5.24 -0.29
C GLU A 244 -0.73 -4.94 -0.13
N GLU A 245 -1.10 -4.20 0.91
CA GLU A 245 -2.49 -3.94 1.23
C GLU A 245 -3.14 -2.90 0.33
N THR A 246 -4.42 -3.07 0.03
CA THR A 246 -5.15 -2.18 -0.89
C THR A 246 -6.18 -1.28 -0.21
N TYR A 247 -6.55 -1.57 1.04
CA TYR A 247 -7.55 -0.76 1.76
C TYR A 247 -7.09 0.68 1.96
N TRP A 248 -5.78 0.95 1.93
CA TRP A 248 -5.21 2.30 2.05
C TRP A 248 -5.74 3.27 1.00
N PHE A 249 -6.07 2.81 -0.21
CA PHE A 249 -6.69 3.65 -1.22
C PHE A 249 -8.00 4.27 -0.72
N THR A 250 -8.80 3.52 0.04
CA THR A 250 -10.09 3.96 0.56
C THR A 250 -9.97 5.05 1.63
N THR A 251 -8.82 5.09 2.32
CA THR A 251 -8.50 6.14 3.33
C THR A 251 -8.12 7.48 2.71
N CYS A 252 -7.92 7.53 1.40
CA CYS A 252 -7.40 8.68 0.67
C CYS A 252 -8.37 9.16 -0.42
N LEU A 253 -9.69 8.94 -0.26
CA LEU A 253 -10.68 9.35 -1.25
C LEU A 253 -11.30 10.70 -0.90
N GLY A 254 -11.20 11.66 -1.84
CA GLY A 254 -11.90 12.94 -1.78
C GLY A 254 -13.36 12.86 -2.26
N THR A 255 -14.01 14.02 -2.40
CA THR A 255 -15.47 14.17 -2.67
C THR A 255 -15.97 13.64 -4.01
N ASN A 256 -15.12 13.05 -4.87
CA ASN A 256 -15.51 12.40 -6.12
C ASN A 256 -14.83 11.05 -6.33
N ARG A 257 -14.46 10.35 -5.26
CA ARG A 257 -13.76 9.04 -5.34
C ARG A 257 -12.41 9.15 -6.07
N THR A 258 -11.80 10.33 -6.03
CA THR A 258 -10.46 10.62 -6.54
C THR A 258 -9.45 10.52 -5.41
N ILE A 259 -8.24 10.04 -5.71
CA ILE A 259 -7.16 10.00 -4.72
C ILE A 259 -6.76 11.42 -4.33
N ASP A 260 -6.95 11.73 -3.04
CA ASP A 260 -6.55 12.95 -2.37
C ASP A 260 -5.71 12.58 -1.15
N LEU A 261 -4.39 12.81 -1.27
CA LEU A 261 -3.43 12.48 -0.21
C LEU A 261 -3.52 13.43 0.99
N THR A 262 -4.30 14.51 0.91
CA THR A 262 -4.48 15.49 1.98
C THR A 262 -5.60 15.13 2.95
N VAL A 263 -6.41 14.12 2.63
CA VAL A 263 -7.45 13.60 3.51
C VAL A 263 -6.85 13.20 4.87
N PRO A 264 -7.37 13.72 5.99
CA PRO A 264 -6.90 13.32 7.32
C PRO A 264 -7.04 11.81 7.51
N GLY A 265 -5.93 11.15 7.91
CA GLY A 265 -5.89 9.70 8.06
C GLY A 265 -5.56 8.93 6.78
N CYS A 266 -5.28 9.60 5.66
CA CYS A 266 -4.80 8.94 4.45
C CYS A 266 -3.47 8.20 4.69
N LEU A 267 -3.51 6.88 4.50
CA LEU A 267 -2.41 5.95 4.72
C LEU A 267 -1.44 5.84 3.55
N LEU A 268 -1.85 6.22 2.33
CA LEU A 268 -0.96 6.20 1.16
C LEU A 268 0.25 7.12 1.38
N THR A 269 1.41 6.63 0.90
CA THR A 269 2.66 7.37 0.88
C THR A 269 2.50 8.68 0.13
N LYS A 270 3.00 9.75 0.74
CA LYS A 270 3.01 11.09 0.16
C LYS A 270 4.34 11.31 -0.56
N PRO A 271 4.38 12.05 -1.68
CA PRO A 271 5.65 12.39 -2.32
C PRO A 271 6.62 12.98 -1.29
N ALA A 272 7.88 12.55 -1.35
CA ALA A 272 8.93 13.16 -0.56
C ALA A 272 8.98 14.67 -0.84
N GLY A 273 8.45 15.45 0.11
CA GLY A 273 8.45 16.91 0.18
C GLY A 273 7.80 17.67 -0.98
N THR A 274 6.46 17.69 -1.02
CA THR A 274 5.70 18.75 -1.70
C THR A 274 5.31 19.90 -0.75
N GLY A 275 6.15 20.19 0.24
CA GLY A 275 6.00 21.34 1.14
C GLY A 275 7.23 22.23 1.07
N ALA A 276 7.09 23.53 1.34
CA ALA A 276 8.24 24.44 1.42
C ALA A 276 9.28 23.85 2.39
N VAL A 277 10.57 23.90 2.00
CA VAL A 277 11.67 23.53 2.89
C VAL A 277 11.54 24.31 4.19
N SER A 278 11.44 23.58 5.29
CA SER A 278 11.40 24.14 6.64
C SER A 278 12.65 23.72 7.40
N VAL A 279 13.28 24.68 8.06
CA VAL A 279 14.46 24.45 8.90
C VAL A 279 14.03 24.59 10.35
N SER A 280 14.29 23.55 11.15
CA SER A 280 14.07 23.63 12.59
C SER A 280 15.20 24.44 13.22
N SER A 281 14.86 25.52 13.92
CA SER A 281 15.86 26.30 14.65
C SER A 281 16.43 25.45 15.79
N PRO A 282 17.77 25.28 15.90
CA PRO A 282 18.38 24.55 17.01
C PRO A 282 18.35 25.34 18.33
N GLY A 283 17.84 26.58 18.33
CA GLY A 283 17.93 27.49 19.47
C GLY A 283 19.34 28.03 19.70
N ASP A 284 19.49 28.89 20.72
CA ASP A 284 20.77 29.49 21.08
C ASP A 284 21.78 28.43 21.53
N GLN A 285 23.01 28.53 21.04
CA GLN A 285 24.11 27.61 21.35
C GLN A 285 25.21 28.35 22.11
N SER A 286 25.82 27.69 23.09
CA SER A 286 26.93 28.23 23.87
C SER A 286 28.06 27.19 23.99
N THR A 287 29.29 27.66 23.85
CA THR A 287 30.50 26.85 24.04
C THR A 287 31.65 27.73 24.48
N THR A 288 32.68 27.15 25.09
CA THR A 288 33.90 27.86 25.47
C THR A 288 34.87 27.97 24.30
N VAL A 289 35.75 28.98 24.31
CA VAL A 289 36.87 29.04 23.36
C VAL A 289 37.73 27.77 23.49
N GLY A 290 38.07 27.16 22.36
CA GLY A 290 38.74 25.85 22.29
C GLY A 290 37.79 24.65 22.39
N GLY A 291 36.48 24.88 22.58
CA GLY A 291 35.47 23.83 22.62
C GLY A 291 35.13 23.30 21.23
N ALA A 292 35.00 21.98 21.11
CA ALA A 292 34.53 21.31 19.89
C ALA A 292 33.00 21.42 19.78
N VAL A 293 32.50 21.61 18.56
CA VAL A 293 31.07 21.66 18.24
C VAL A 293 30.74 20.52 17.29
N ASN A 294 29.61 19.87 17.54
CA ASN A 294 29.02 18.83 16.70
C ASN A 294 27.48 18.99 16.73
N LEU A 295 26.96 19.87 15.87
CA LEU A 295 25.56 20.29 15.87
C LEU A 295 24.88 19.91 14.55
N GLN A 296 23.85 19.08 14.63
CA GLN A 296 23.06 18.68 13.46
C GLN A 296 21.93 19.68 13.20
N ILE A 297 21.84 20.18 11.98
CA ILE A 297 20.67 20.95 11.52
C ILE A 297 19.61 19.97 11.01
N SER A 298 18.37 20.15 11.49
CA SER A 298 17.22 19.37 11.05
C SER A 298 16.38 20.20 10.07
N ALA A 299 16.12 19.64 8.89
CA ALA A 299 15.22 20.22 7.88
C ALA A 299 14.18 19.18 7.45
N SER A 300 13.01 19.66 7.00
CA SER A 300 11.93 18.82 6.49
C SER A 300 11.19 19.51 5.34
N GLY A 301 10.46 18.74 4.54
CA GLY A 301 9.87 19.22 3.30
C GLY A 301 10.90 19.34 2.17
N GLY A 302 10.47 19.92 1.05
CA GLY A 302 11.26 20.11 -0.17
C GLY A 302 11.62 18.83 -0.93
N THR A 303 12.04 19.00 -2.17
CA THR A 303 12.52 17.91 -3.02
C THR A 303 13.96 17.53 -2.66
N ALA A 304 14.21 16.26 -2.36
CA ALA A 304 15.58 15.77 -2.15
C ALA A 304 16.37 15.72 -3.48
N PRO A 305 17.70 15.91 -3.47
CA PRO A 305 18.56 16.12 -2.30
C PRO A 305 18.51 17.55 -1.75
N LEU A 306 18.50 17.69 -0.42
CA LEU A 306 18.62 19.00 0.23
C LEU A 306 20.08 19.44 0.29
N SER A 307 20.31 20.75 0.12
CA SER A 307 21.63 21.38 0.27
C SER A 307 21.63 22.41 1.39
N TYR A 308 22.72 22.43 2.16
CA TYR A 308 22.85 23.22 3.39
C TYR A 308 23.95 24.27 3.26
N SER A 309 23.70 25.46 3.80
CA SER A 309 24.72 26.50 3.99
C SER A 309 24.45 27.30 5.25
N ALA A 310 25.51 27.91 5.81
CA ALA A 310 25.43 28.70 7.03
C ALA A 310 26.29 29.95 6.88
N SER A 311 25.80 31.08 7.38
CA SER A 311 26.53 32.34 7.47
C SER A 311 26.56 32.84 8.92
N GLY A 312 27.62 33.58 9.28
CA GLY A 312 27.79 34.11 10.63
C GLY A 312 28.25 33.11 11.68
N LEU A 313 28.70 31.91 11.29
CA LEU A 313 29.27 30.93 12.23
C LEU A 313 30.50 31.52 12.97
N PRO A 314 30.67 31.23 14.28
CA PRO A 314 31.90 31.54 14.99
C PRO A 314 33.14 31.00 14.28
N ALA A 315 34.26 31.72 14.42
CA ALA A 315 35.52 31.34 13.78
C ALA A 315 35.93 29.91 14.19
N GLY A 316 36.29 29.11 13.18
CA GLY A 316 36.70 27.70 13.36
C GLY A 316 35.58 26.67 13.21
N LEU A 317 34.34 27.10 12.92
CA LEU A 317 33.22 26.21 12.59
C LEU A 317 32.86 26.24 11.10
N SER A 318 32.32 25.14 10.59
CA SER A 318 31.80 25.01 9.22
C SER A 318 30.58 24.07 9.18
N ILE A 319 29.76 24.19 8.12
CA ILE A 319 28.63 23.29 7.87
C ILE A 319 28.93 22.38 6.67
N ASN A 320 28.59 21.10 6.78
CA ASN A 320 28.65 20.17 5.65
C ASN A 320 27.43 20.37 4.73
N SER A 321 27.67 20.62 3.44
CA SER A 321 26.63 21.01 2.48
C SER A 321 25.61 19.92 2.15
N SER A 322 25.93 18.65 2.37
CA SER A 322 25.07 17.51 2.02
C SER A 322 24.35 16.91 3.23
N THR A 323 24.89 17.13 4.43
CA THR A 323 24.36 16.53 5.68
C THR A 323 23.80 17.55 6.65
N GLY A 324 24.14 18.84 6.52
CA GLY A 324 23.73 19.88 7.45
C GLY A 324 24.44 19.85 8.80
N LEU A 325 25.49 19.03 8.97
CA LEU A 325 26.24 18.94 10.21
C LEU A 325 27.21 20.11 10.36
N ILE A 326 27.07 20.90 11.43
CA ILE A 326 28.01 21.95 11.83
C ILE A 326 29.06 21.33 12.74
N THR A 327 30.33 21.45 12.36
CA THR A 327 31.46 20.92 13.14
C THR A 327 32.61 21.92 13.23
N GLY A 328 33.52 21.70 14.17
CA GLY A 328 34.77 22.46 14.28
C GLY A 328 35.13 22.79 15.73
N THR A 329 36.10 23.69 15.91
CA THR A 329 36.53 24.18 17.24
C THR A 329 36.45 25.69 17.26
N VAL A 330 35.77 26.26 18.26
CA VAL A 330 35.61 27.72 18.36
C VAL A 330 36.93 28.38 18.75
N SER A 331 37.44 29.30 17.92
CA SER A 331 38.77 29.90 18.10
C SER A 331 38.76 31.31 18.72
N ALA A 332 37.59 31.93 18.88
CA ALA A 332 37.47 33.28 19.44
C ALA A 332 36.23 33.41 20.33
N ALA A 333 36.35 34.21 21.40
CA ALA A 333 35.22 34.55 22.26
C ALA A 333 34.35 35.62 21.58
N GLY A 334 33.02 35.51 21.71
CA GLY A 334 32.07 36.48 21.20
C GLY A 334 30.69 35.89 20.99
N SER A 335 29.72 36.75 20.68
CA SER A 335 28.39 36.35 20.24
C SER A 335 28.30 36.46 18.72
N SER A 336 27.62 35.51 18.08
CA SER A 336 27.43 35.49 16.62
C SER A 336 25.97 35.24 16.29
N ASN A 337 25.42 36.02 15.36
CA ASN A 337 24.10 35.75 14.78
C ASN A 337 24.30 34.82 13.57
N VAL A 338 23.84 33.58 13.70
CA VAL A 338 24.01 32.55 12.66
C VAL A 338 22.72 32.38 11.88
N THR A 339 22.81 32.39 10.55
CA THR A 339 21.69 32.04 9.66
C THR A 339 22.02 30.75 8.93
N VAL A 340 21.16 29.75 9.05
CA VAL A 340 21.24 28.51 8.28
C VAL A 340 20.20 28.53 7.16
N THR A 341 20.62 28.18 5.95
CA THR A 341 19.75 28.09 4.76
C THR A 341 19.78 26.66 4.23
N VAL A 342 18.59 26.13 3.94
CA VAL A 342 18.42 24.83 3.29
C VAL A 342 17.65 25.04 1.99
N LYS A 343 18.12 24.41 0.90
CA LYS A 343 17.49 24.48 -0.42
C LYS A 343 17.20 23.07 -0.94
N ASP A 344 16.06 22.94 -1.60
CA ASP A 344 15.70 21.79 -2.45
C ASP A 344 16.09 22.02 -3.91
N SER A 345 15.99 20.95 -4.72
CA SER A 345 16.30 20.94 -6.16
C SER A 345 15.15 21.39 -7.04
#